data_AF-A0A7W8ZI03-F1
#
_entry.id   AF-A0A7W8ZI03-F1
#
_cell.length_a   1.000
_cell.length_b   1.000
_cell.length_c   1.000
_cell.angle_alpha   90.00
_cell.angle_beta   90.00
_cell.angle_gamma   90.00
#
_symmetry.space_group_name_H-M   'P 1'
#
loop_
_entity.id
_entity.type
_entity.pdbx_description
1 polymer ?
#
loop_
_entity_poly.entity_id
_entity_poly.type
_entity_poly.pdbx_seq_one_letter_code
_entity_poly.pdbx_strand_id
1 'polypeptide(L)'
;MKKTILTLLIIGFSYTSYAQTNIFEYHGNVGIGISTPTGSLEVVGQSNGGQLVISRNILGANEGPGITFKNMINSGTLEKTGGIESQLKSGSTGAVAGSLNLFTFINSKKT
;
A
#
# COMPACT_ATOMS: atom_id res chain seq x y z
N MET A 1 2.14 17.33 45.93
CA MET A 1 1.69 15.93 46.05
C MET A 1 0.58 15.59 45.04
N LYS A 2 -0.63 16.15 45.13
CA LYS A 2 -1.73 15.85 44.18
C LYS A 2 -1.41 16.17 42.71
N LYS A 3 -0.80 17.33 42.44
CA LYS A 3 -0.38 17.74 41.08
C LYS A 3 0.76 16.86 40.54
N THR A 4 1.69 16.49 41.42
CA THR A 4 2.86 15.64 41.11
C THR A 4 2.43 14.24 40.68
N ILE A 5 1.40 13.67 41.33
CA ILE A 5 0.81 12.38 40.98
C ILE A 5 0.09 12.45 39.63
N LEU A 6 -0.69 13.51 39.39
CA LEU A 6 -1.41 13.71 38.13
C LEU A 6 -0.45 13.83 36.93
N THR A 7 0.66 14.55 37.11
CA THR A 7 1.70 14.67 36.07
C THR A 7 2.34 13.32 35.77
N LEU A 8 2.64 12.50 36.79
CA LEU A 8 3.22 11.18 36.60
C LEU A 8 2.27 10.22 35.86
N LEU A 9 0.96 10.39 36.07
CA LEU A 9 -0.09 9.57 35.46
C LEU A 9 -0.31 9.91 33.98
N ILE A 10 -0.28 11.20 33.61
CA ILE A 10 -0.35 11.65 32.20
C ILE A 10 0.89 11.19 31.41
N ILE A 11 2.06 11.29 32.05
CA ILE A 11 3.32 10.80 31.49
C ILE A 11 3.24 9.28 31.25
N GLY A 12 2.73 8.50 32.21
CA GLY A 12 2.45 7.06 32.06
C GLY A 12 1.50 6.70 30.91
N PHE A 13 0.42 7.49 30.73
CA PHE A 13 -0.61 7.25 29.71
C PHE A 13 -0.12 7.47 28.27
N SER A 14 0.92 8.28 28.10
CA SER A 14 1.53 8.58 26.80
C SER A 14 2.42 7.44 26.30
N TYR A 15 2.98 6.62 27.19
CA TYR A 15 3.87 5.51 26.85
C TYR A 15 3.14 4.29 26.26
N THR A 16 1.81 4.23 26.35
CA THR A 16 0.97 3.18 25.76
C THR A 16 0.20 3.64 24.51
N SER A 17 0.54 4.82 23.98
CA SER A 17 -0.05 5.34 22.75
C SER A 17 0.54 4.61 21.53
N TYR A 18 -0.23 3.71 20.91
CA TYR A 18 0.07 3.24 19.57
C TYR A 18 -0.37 4.31 18.57
N ALA A 19 0.58 5.01 17.96
CA ALA A 19 0.31 5.85 16.80
C ALA A 19 0.31 5.00 15.51
N GLN A 20 -0.81 5.07 14.80
CA GLN A 20 -1.15 4.61 13.45
C GLN A 20 -1.15 3.10 13.13
N THR A 21 -2.34 2.50 13.19
CA THR A 21 -2.79 1.42 12.30
C THR A 21 -3.68 2.02 11.21
N ASN A 22 -3.13 2.91 10.37
CA ASN A 22 -3.91 3.71 9.43
C ASN A 22 -4.89 2.88 8.61
N ILE A 23 -6.16 2.99 8.99
CA ILE A 23 -7.31 2.63 8.18
C ILE A 23 -7.96 3.98 7.93
N PHE A 24 -7.91 4.44 6.69
CA PHE A 24 -8.60 5.67 6.30
C PHE A 24 -10.11 5.43 6.39
N GLU A 25 -10.87 6.48 6.69
CA GLU A 25 -12.32 6.39 6.86
C GLU A 25 -12.97 5.72 5.64
N TYR A 26 -14.01 4.90 5.86
CA TYR A 26 -14.68 4.10 4.83
C TYR A 26 -15.22 4.93 3.64
N HIS A 27 -15.35 6.25 3.81
CA HIS A 27 -15.88 7.17 2.81
C HIS A 27 -14.90 8.29 2.40
N GLY A 28 -13.70 8.35 2.99
CA GLY A 28 -12.71 9.39 2.70
C GLY A 28 -11.75 9.00 1.60
N ASN A 29 -11.51 9.90 0.64
CA ASN A 29 -10.44 9.74 -0.35
C ASN A 29 -9.08 10.04 0.31
N VAL A 30 -8.04 9.30 -0.07
CA VAL A 30 -6.67 9.49 0.40
C VAL A 30 -5.87 10.28 -0.63
N GLY A 31 -5.50 11.52 -0.29
CA GLY A 31 -4.63 12.36 -1.11
C GLY A 31 -3.20 12.38 -0.57
N ILE A 32 -2.21 12.11 -1.41
CA ILE A 32 -0.80 12.32 -1.11
C ILE A 32 -0.28 13.45 -2.01
N GLY A 33 0.06 14.59 -1.41
CA GLY A 33 0.49 15.78 -2.14
C GLY A 33 -0.65 16.60 -2.77
N ILE A 34 -1.92 16.25 -2.49
CA ILE A 34 -3.14 16.93 -2.96
C ILE A 34 -4.18 17.02 -1.82
N SER A 35 -4.87 18.16 -1.71
CA SER A 35 -5.87 18.41 -0.66
C SER A 35 -7.29 17.98 -1.01
N THR A 36 -7.58 17.82 -2.32
CA THR A 36 -8.91 17.49 -2.84
C THR A 36 -8.82 16.33 -3.84
N PRO A 37 -8.49 15.11 -3.38
CA PRO A 37 -8.41 13.94 -4.23
C PRO A 37 -9.77 13.60 -4.87
N THR A 38 -9.75 13.28 -6.16
CA THR A 38 -10.92 12.93 -6.97
C THR A 38 -11.20 11.42 -6.99
N GLY A 39 -10.17 10.60 -6.79
CA GLY A 39 -10.26 9.15 -6.62
C GLY A 39 -10.00 8.71 -5.18
N SER A 40 -10.34 7.46 -4.86
CA SER A 40 -10.15 6.90 -3.52
C SER A 40 -8.69 6.93 -3.05
N LEU A 41 -7.74 6.86 -3.98
CA LEU A 41 -6.33 7.14 -3.76
C LEU A 41 -5.80 8.00 -4.91
N GLU A 42 -5.25 9.17 -4.60
CA GLU A 42 -4.62 10.05 -5.56
C GLU A 42 -3.26 10.52 -5.03
N VAL A 43 -2.22 10.36 -5.84
CA VAL A 43 -0.83 10.73 -5.51
C VAL A 43 -0.35 11.73 -6.54
N VAL A 44 -0.07 12.96 -6.10
CA VAL A 44 0.41 14.04 -6.96
C VAL A 44 1.80 14.46 -6.51
N GLY A 45 2.78 14.27 -7.39
CA GLY A 45 4.13 14.80 -7.21
C GLY A 45 4.17 16.29 -7.55
N GLN A 46 4.85 17.08 -6.73
CA GLN A 46 5.02 18.53 -6.92
C GLN A 46 6.19 18.90 -7.85
N SER A 47 6.90 17.89 -8.35
CA SER A 47 8.04 18.03 -9.25
C SER A 47 7.99 16.98 -10.37
N ASN A 48 8.70 17.26 -11.46
CA ASN A 48 8.91 16.27 -12.51
C ASN A 48 9.53 14.99 -11.94
N GLY A 49 9.07 13.84 -12.44
CA GLY A 49 9.58 12.53 -12.02
C GLY A 49 8.96 11.95 -10.74
N GLY A 50 7.78 12.41 -10.32
CA GLY A 50 7.03 11.75 -9.24
C GLY A 50 6.76 10.27 -9.55
N GLN A 51 6.99 9.39 -8.58
CA GLN A 51 6.84 7.94 -8.71
C GLN A 51 6.03 7.36 -7.55
N LEU A 52 5.17 6.39 -7.87
CA LEU A 52 4.61 5.48 -6.87
C LEU A 52 5.61 4.33 -6.67
N VAL A 53 6.27 4.29 -5.51
CA VAL A 53 7.21 3.22 -5.16
C VAL A 53 6.48 2.14 -4.37
N ILE A 54 6.42 0.94 -4.95
CA ILE A 54 5.91 -0.26 -4.28
C ILE A 54 7.08 -1.21 -4.11
N SER A 55 7.51 -1.43 -2.87
CA SER A 55 8.72 -2.20 -2.55
C SER A 55 8.43 -3.35 -1.59
N ARG A 56 9.20 -4.43 -1.72
CA ARG A 56 9.19 -5.56 -0.79
C ARG A 56 10.49 -5.58 0.00
N ASN A 57 10.41 -5.70 1.32
CA ASN A 57 11.57 -5.72 2.23
C ASN A 57 11.75 -7.09 2.90
N ILE A 58 11.63 -8.17 2.11
CA ILE A 58 11.78 -9.56 2.58
C ILE A 58 12.47 -10.36 1.47
N LEU A 59 13.32 -11.32 1.84
CA LEU A 59 13.91 -12.26 0.90
C LEU A 59 12.92 -13.39 0.60
N GLY A 60 12.45 -13.47 -0.63
CA GLY A 60 11.54 -14.52 -1.10
C GLY A 60 11.70 -14.65 -2.61
N ALA A 61 11.92 -15.87 -3.09
CA ALA A 61 12.06 -16.12 -4.51
C ALA A 61 10.71 -15.98 -5.22
N ASN A 62 10.71 -15.57 -6.48
CA ASN A 62 9.57 -15.60 -7.41
C ASN A 62 8.37 -14.70 -7.12
N GLU A 63 8.40 -13.90 -6.07
CA GLU A 63 7.36 -12.91 -5.78
C GLU A 63 7.98 -11.51 -5.76
N GLY A 64 7.27 -10.50 -6.24
CA GLY A 64 7.69 -9.13 -6.03
C GLY A 64 6.50 -8.21 -5.86
N PRO A 65 6.75 -6.94 -5.56
CA PRO A 65 5.68 -5.99 -5.34
C PRO A 65 4.83 -5.85 -6.61
N GLY A 66 3.52 -5.68 -6.41
CA GLY A 66 2.55 -5.62 -7.49
C GLY A 66 1.23 -4.99 -7.09
N ILE A 67 0.37 -4.84 -8.09
CA ILE A 67 -1.00 -4.33 -7.99
C ILE A 67 -1.92 -5.45 -8.44
N THR A 68 -2.88 -5.82 -7.58
CA THR A 68 -3.90 -6.83 -7.91
C THR A 68 -5.21 -6.13 -8.28
N PHE A 69 -5.78 -6.53 -9.41
CA PHE A 69 -7.12 -6.11 -9.84
C PHE A 69 -8.12 -7.19 -9.44
N LYS A 70 -9.23 -6.77 -8.81
CA LYS A 70 -10.34 -7.64 -8.43
C LYS A 70 -11.64 -7.11 -8.99
N ASN A 71 -12.58 -8.01 -9.26
CA ASN A 71 -13.93 -7.65 -9.64
C ASN A 71 -14.97 -8.53 -8.93
N MET A 72 -16.17 -8.01 -8.74
CA MET A 72 -17.29 -8.81 -8.26
C MET A 72 -17.75 -9.76 -9.37
N ILE A 73 -17.96 -11.03 -9.03
CA ILE A 73 -18.59 -12.02 -9.90
C ILE A 73 -20.06 -12.21 -9.51
N ASN A 74 -20.84 -12.91 -10.34
CA ASN A 74 -22.29 -13.11 -10.14
C ASN A 74 -22.66 -13.78 -8.80
N SER A 75 -21.72 -14.39 -8.09
CA SER A 75 -21.91 -14.92 -6.74
C SER A 75 -21.81 -13.87 -5.62
N GLY A 76 -21.49 -12.60 -5.94
CA GLY A 76 -21.24 -11.54 -4.98
C GLY A 76 -19.83 -11.52 -4.38
N THR A 77 -18.94 -12.43 -4.80
CA THR A 77 -17.55 -12.52 -4.32
C THR A 77 -16.62 -11.62 -5.14
N LEU A 78 -15.65 -10.97 -4.48
CA LEU A 78 -14.56 -10.26 -5.16
C LEU A 78 -13.44 -11.22 -5.54
N GLU A 79 -13.32 -11.51 -6.83
CA GLU A 79 -12.31 -12.40 -7.39
C GLU A 79 -11.18 -11.64 -8.07
N LYS A 80 -9.97 -12.20 -8.07
CA LYS A 80 -8.83 -11.61 -8.79
C LYS A 80 -9.03 -11.79 -10.31
N THR A 81 -8.91 -10.70 -11.05
CA THR A 81 -9.04 -10.70 -12.52
C THR A 81 -7.68 -10.50 -13.22
N GLY A 82 -6.73 -9.86 -12.57
CA GLY A 82 -5.38 -9.72 -13.10
C GLY A 82 -4.49 -8.90 -12.20
N GLY A 83 -3.37 -8.46 -12.75
CA GLY A 83 -2.46 -7.59 -12.02
C GLY A 83 -1.26 -7.14 -12.81
N ILE A 84 -0.46 -6.36 -12.11
CA ILE A 84 0.89 -5.98 -12.49
C ILE A 84 1.80 -6.49 -11.38
N GLU A 85 2.84 -7.24 -11.71
CA GLU A 85 3.77 -7.74 -10.71
C GLU A 85 5.20 -7.61 -11.21
N SER A 86 6.07 -7.06 -10.36
CA SER A 86 7.50 -7.12 -10.58
C SER A 86 8.07 -8.38 -9.94
N GLN A 87 9.17 -8.90 -10.47
CA GLN A 87 9.85 -10.06 -9.90
C GLN A 87 11.35 -9.81 -9.89
N LEU A 88 12.01 -10.16 -8.79
CA LEU A 88 13.46 -10.31 -8.74
C LEU A 88 13.84 -11.68 -9.32
N LYS A 89 14.59 -11.71 -10.42
CA LYS A 89 15.08 -12.95 -11.04
C LYS A 89 16.44 -13.37 -10.48
N SER A 90 17.31 -12.39 -10.26
CA SER A 90 18.56 -12.54 -9.53
C SER A 90 19.05 -11.15 -9.11
N GLY A 91 19.90 -11.06 -8.09
CA GLY A 91 20.55 -9.78 -7.84
C GLY A 91 21.46 -9.75 -6.63
N SER A 92 22.42 -8.84 -6.71
CA SER A 92 23.25 -8.33 -5.60
C SER A 92 23.11 -6.81 -5.55
N THR A 93 23.62 -6.17 -4.49
CA THR A 93 23.68 -4.71 -4.42
C THR A 93 24.32 -4.14 -5.68
N GLY A 94 23.60 -3.25 -6.39
CA GLY A 94 24.07 -2.61 -7.62
C GLY A 94 23.96 -3.43 -8.90
N ALA A 95 23.56 -4.71 -8.84
CA ALA A 95 23.36 -5.56 -10.02
C ALA A 95 22.11 -6.42 -9.83
N VAL A 96 20.98 -5.92 -10.32
CA VAL A 96 19.66 -6.55 -10.12
C VAL A 96 19.05 -6.90 -11.48
N ALA A 97 18.74 -8.18 -11.68
CA ALA A 97 17.92 -8.64 -12.80
C ALA A 97 16.49 -8.84 -12.33
N GLY A 98 15.55 -8.14 -12.96
CA GLY A 98 14.12 -8.26 -12.67
C GLY A 98 13.26 -8.48 -13.92
N SER A 99 11.98 -8.68 -13.71
CA SER A 99 10.96 -8.61 -14.76
C SER A 99 9.72 -7.86 -14.28
N LEU A 100 8.94 -7.37 -15.25
CA LEU A 100 7.61 -6.83 -15.03
C LEU A 100 6.61 -7.69 -15.82
N ASN A 101 5.60 -8.20 -15.12
CA ASN A 101 4.55 -9.03 -15.70
C ASN A 101 3.23 -8.28 -15.67
N LEU A 102 2.51 -8.27 -16.79
CA LEU A 102 1.12 -7.88 -16.89
C LEU A 102 0.32 -9.14 -17.22
N PHE A 103 -0.64 -9.49 -16.38
CA PHE A 103 -1.30 -10.79 -16.50
C PHE A 103 -2.78 -10.71 -16.14
N THR A 104 -3.52 -11.68 -16.68
CA THR A 104 -4.91 -11.96 -16.33
C THR A 104 -4.99 -13.31 -15.62
N PHE A 105 -5.92 -13.42 -14.68
CA PHE A 105 -6.33 -14.72 -14.16
C PHE A 105 -7.36 -15.34 -15.12
N ILE A 106 -7.44 -16.68 -15.13
CA ILE A 106 -8.30 -17.49 -16.01
C ILE A 106 -9.68 -16.83 -16.16
N ASN A 107 -10.16 -16.70 -17.41
CA ASN A 107 -11.44 -16.07 -17.80
C ASN A 107 -11.52 -14.53 -17.78
N SER A 108 -10.46 -13.79 -17.47
CA SER A 108 -10.51 -12.33 -17.60
C SER A 108 -10.32 -11.91 -19.06
N LYS A 109 -11.40 -12.00 -19.86
CA LYS A 109 -11.43 -11.45 -21.21
C LYS A 109 -11.43 -9.93 -21.14
N LYS A 110 -10.52 -9.30 -21.88
CA LYS A 110 -10.64 -7.88 -22.23
C LYS A 110 -11.79 -7.79 -23.25
N THR A 111 -12.95 -7.29 -22.82
CA THR A 111 -14.00 -6.82 -23.75
C THR A 111 -13.53 -5.54 -24.42
#